data_AF-A0A3C0UKR8-F1
#
_entry.id   AF-A0A3C0UKR8-F1
#
_cell.length_a   1.000
_cell.length_b   1.000
_cell.length_c   1.000
_cell.angle_alpha   90.00
_cell.angle_beta   90.00
_cell.angle_gamma   90.00
#
_symmetry.space_group_name_H-M   'P 1'
#
loop_
_entity.id
_entity.type
_entity.pdbx_description
1 polymer ?
#
loop_
_entity_poly.entity_id
_entity_poly.type
_entity_poly.pdbx_seq_one_letter_code
_entity_poly.pdbx_strand_id
1 'polypeptide(L)'
;MRAIVWGAFIFITLIVQAVVMPSLSIQGIRPDLLLIVVVSASLLYGKEAGVGAGFFAGLLQDLASGNVFGLNLLAKMAVGYLFGL
;
A
#
# COMPACT_ATOMS: atom_id res chain seq x y z
N MET A 1 20.45 0.14 -8.71
CA MET A 1 20.55 0.98 -7.49
C MET A 1 19.24 1.68 -7.13
N ARG A 2 18.54 2.37 -8.05
CA ARG A 2 17.28 3.09 -7.72
C ARG A 2 16.15 2.18 -7.22
N ALA A 3 15.99 0.99 -7.79
CA ALA A 3 14.93 0.04 -7.40
C ALA A 3 15.05 -0.47 -5.94
N ILE A 4 16.28 -0.58 -5.42
CA ILE A 4 16.53 -1.04 -4.04
C ILE A 4 16.11 0.05 -3.04
N VAL A 5 16.37 1.31 -3.36
CA VAL A 5 15.94 2.47 -2.56
C VAL A 5 14.41 2.55 -2.52
N TRP A 6 13.75 2.36 -3.66
CA TRP A 6 12.29 2.29 -3.74
C TRP A 6 11.70 1.13 -2.95
N GLY A 7 12.27 -0.07 -3.07
CA GLY A 7 11.85 -1.23 -2.29
C GLY A 7 12.00 -1.02 -0.78
N ALA A 8 13.14 -0.46 -0.34
CA ALA A 8 13.38 -0.13 1.05
C ALA A 8 12.40 0.94 1.58
N PHE A 9 12.08 1.95 0.77
CA PHE A 9 11.14 3.00 1.14
C PHE A 9 9.71 2.46 1.31
N ILE A 10 9.27 1.59 0.40
CA ILE A 10 7.98 0.89 0.50
C ILE A 10 7.93 0.02 1.75
N PHE A 11 9.02 -0.71 2.04
CA PHE A 11 9.10 -1.60 3.20
C PHE A 11 9.08 -0.84 4.53
N ILE A 12 9.82 0.27 4.63
CA ILE A 12 9.81 1.13 5.83
C ILE A 12 8.44 1.76 6.04
N THR A 13 7.79 2.23 4.97
CA THR A 13 6.45 2.82 5.06
C THR A 13 5.41 1.80 5.51
N LEU A 14 5.55 0.54 5.07
CA LEU A 14 4.75 -0.58 5.52
C LEU A 14 4.89 -0.87 7.01
N ILE A 15 6.12 -0.88 7.52
CA ILE A 15 6.39 -1.07 8.96
C ILE A 15 5.81 0.08 9.76
N VAL A 16 6.01 1.32 9.33
CA VAL A 16 5.46 2.52 9.99
C VAL A 16 3.94 2.44 10.03
N GLN A 17 3.29 2.09 8.93
CA GLN A 17 1.84 1.94 8.91
C GLN A 17 1.35 0.80 9.79
N ALA A 18 1.99 -0.37 9.76
CA ALA A 18 1.60 -1.51 10.56
C ALA A 18 1.71 -1.25 12.07
N VAL A 19 2.68 -0.42 12.50
CA VAL A 19 2.95 -0.12 13.91
C VAL A 19 2.20 1.12 14.42
N VAL A 20 2.03 2.14 13.59
CA VAL A 20 1.52 3.46 14.01
C VAL A 20 0.02 3.64 13.75
N MET A 21 -0.58 2.93 12.78
CA MET A 21 -2.02 3.09 12.51
C MET A 21 -2.98 2.36 13.46
N PRO A 22 -2.62 1.24 14.12
CA PRO A 22 -3.48 0.68 15.16
C PRO A 22 -3.65 1.63 16.37
N SER A 23 -2.65 2.47 16.66
CA SER A 23 -2.66 3.44 17.76
C SER A 23 -3.36 4.76 17.42
N LEU A 24 -3.63 5.02 16.13
CA LEU A 24 -4.37 6.20 15.62
C LEU A 24 -5.83 5.89 15.27
N SER A 25 -6.37 4.74 15.67
CA SER A 25 -7.77 4.42 15.39
C SER A 25 -8.69 5.37 16.15
N ILE A 26 -9.43 6.22 15.41
CA ILE A 26 -10.46 7.10 15.95
C ILE A 26 -11.81 6.43 15.64
N GLN A 27 -12.55 6.04 16.68
CA GLN A 27 -13.89 5.44 16.56
C GLN A 27 -13.99 4.15 15.71
N GLY A 28 -12.93 3.34 15.65
CA GLY A 28 -12.94 2.07 14.90
C GLY A 28 -12.70 2.20 13.39
N ILE A 29 -12.60 3.43 12.87
CA ILE A 29 -12.17 3.70 11.50
C ILE A 29 -10.64 3.79 11.50
N ARG A 30 -9.98 2.90 10.76
CA ARG A 30 -8.52 2.88 10.63
C ARG A 30 -8.13 3.52 9.31
N PRO A 31 -7.34 4.62 9.31
CA PRO A 31 -6.83 5.20 8.08
C PRO A 31 -5.94 4.20 7.33
N ASP A 32 -6.23 3.97 6.05
CA ASP A 32 -5.41 3.11 5.20
C ASP A 32 -4.29 3.93 4.54
N LEU A 33 -3.16 4.09 5.25
CA LEU A 33 -1.98 4.77 4.70
C LEU A 33 -1.39 4.03 3.49
N LEU A 34 -1.66 2.74 3.33
CA LEU A 34 -1.08 1.88 2.28
C LEU A 34 -1.73 2.32 0.98
N LEU A 35 -3.05 2.52 1.02
CA LEU A 35 -3.82 3.08 -0.06
C LEU A 35 -3.33 4.50 -0.44
N ILE A 36 -3.06 5.37 0.54
CA ILE A 36 -2.57 6.73 0.29
C ILE A 36 -1.21 6.69 -0.43
N VAL A 37 -0.30 5.81 0.00
CA VAL A 37 1.01 5.62 -0.62
C VAL A 37 0.86 5.09 -2.04
N VAL A 38 -0.01 4.11 -2.27
CA VAL A 38 -0.30 3.56 -3.60
C VAL A 38 -0.81 4.66 -4.53
N VAL A 39 -1.79 5.45 -4.11
CA VAL A 39 -2.32 6.56 -4.91
C VAL A 39 -1.23 7.60 -5.19
N SER A 40 -0.46 7.99 -4.18
CA SER A 40 0.62 8.97 -4.33
C SER A 40 1.71 8.47 -5.29
N ALA A 41 2.11 7.20 -5.17
CA ALA A 41 3.10 6.59 -6.05
C ALA A 41 2.59 6.50 -7.50
N SER A 42 1.30 6.19 -7.67
CA SER A 42 0.65 6.13 -8.98
C SER A 42 0.64 7.50 -9.66
N LEU A 43 0.29 8.55 -8.93
CA LEU A 43 0.25 9.92 -9.44
C LEU A 43 1.64 10.49 -9.75
N LEU A 44 2.65 10.17 -8.94
CA LEU A 44 3.99 10.74 -9.06
C LEU A 44 4.91 9.97 -10.02
N TYR A 45 4.74 8.66 -10.14
CA TYR A 45 5.65 7.78 -10.88
C TYR A 45 4.94 6.94 -11.95
N GLY A 46 3.64 7.14 -12.13
CA GLY A 46 2.83 6.50 -13.16
C GLY A 46 2.37 5.08 -12.80
N LYS A 47 1.64 4.48 -13.74
CA LYS A 47 0.94 3.19 -13.59
C LYS A 47 1.85 2.05 -13.11
N GLU A 48 3.07 1.91 -13.63
CA GLU A 48 3.92 0.76 -13.30
C GLU A 48 4.35 0.78 -11.83
N ALA A 49 4.71 1.97 -11.33
CA ALA A 49 5.03 2.17 -9.92
C ALA A 49 3.79 2.02 -9.03
N GLY A 50 2.64 2.54 -9.48
CA GLY A 50 1.36 2.42 -8.79
C GLY A 50 0.89 0.99 -8.60
N VAL A 51 0.91 0.18 -9.67
CA VAL A 51 0.54 -1.24 -9.63
C VAL A 51 1.51 -2.03 -8.77
N GLY A 52 2.83 -1.78 -8.91
CA GLY A 52 3.84 -2.43 -8.09
C GLY A 52 3.65 -2.13 -6.60
N ALA A 53 3.46 -0.86 -6.24
CA ALA A 53 3.15 -0.46 -4.87
C ALA A 53 1.85 -1.11 -4.36
N GLY A 54 0.80 -1.14 -5.20
CA GLY A 54 -0.49 -1.75 -4.89
C GLY A 54 -0.40 -3.24 -4.61
N PHE A 55 0.41 -3.97 -5.38
CA PHE A 55 0.70 -5.38 -5.18
C PHE A 55 1.36 -5.64 -3.82
N PHE A 56 2.49 -4.98 -3.53
CA PHE A 56 3.20 -5.23 -2.27
C PHE A 56 2.40 -4.78 -1.04
N ALA A 57 1.74 -3.62 -1.13
CA ALA A 57 0.87 -3.11 -0.08
C ALA A 57 -0.29 -4.06 0.22
N GLY A 58 -1.05 -4.43 -0.81
CA GLY A 58 -2.22 -5.30 -0.64
C GLY A 58 -1.85 -6.72 -0.22
N LEU A 59 -0.74 -7.27 -0.72
CA LEU A 59 -0.24 -8.58 -0.29
C LEU A 59 0.07 -8.58 1.21
N LEU A 60 0.85 -7.61 1.67
CA LEU A 60 1.25 -7.53 3.07
C LEU A 60 0.06 -7.25 4.00
N GLN A 61 -0.92 -6.48 3.53
CA GLN A 61 -2.17 -6.29 4.27
C GLN A 61 -3.00 -7.56 4.35
N ASP A 62 -3.12 -8.33 3.28
CA ASP A 62 -3.85 -9.60 3.30
C ASP A 62 -3.19 -10.60 4.26
N LEU A 63 -1.85 -10.67 4.28
CA LEU A 63 -1.11 -11.49 5.25
C LEU A 63 -1.31 -11.02 6.70
N ALA A 64 -1.31 -9.72 6.96
CA ALA A 64 -1.41 -9.16 8.31
C ALA A 64 -2.83 -9.17 8.88
N SER A 65 -3.84 -9.09 8.02
CA SER A 65 -5.25 -8.93 8.44
C SER A 65 -5.90 -10.24 8.86
N GLY A 66 -5.39 -11.40 8.41
CA GLY A 66 -6.04 -12.71 8.60
C GLY A 66 -7.43 -12.83 7.95
N ASN A 67 -7.80 -11.85 7.12
CA ASN A 67 -9.06 -11.80 6.36
C ASN A 67 -8.93 -12.58 5.04
N VAL A 68 -9.95 -12.50 4.19
CA VAL A 68 -9.95 -13.13 2.86
C VAL A 68 -8.68 -12.71 2.10
N PHE A 69 -7.85 -13.70 1.81
CA PHE A 69 -6.60 -13.51 1.11
C PHE A 69 -6.83 -13.02 -0.33
N GLY A 70 -6.07 -12.03 -0.77
CA GLY A 70 -6.10 -11.50 -2.12
C GLY A 70 -7.08 -10.35 -2.35
N LEU A 71 -7.94 -10.01 -1.38
CA LEU A 71 -8.94 -8.95 -1.52
C LEU A 71 -8.29 -7.56 -1.51
N ASN A 72 -7.39 -7.30 -0.55
CA ASN A 72 -6.66 -6.03 -0.52
C ASN A 72 -5.61 -5.96 -1.63
N LEU A 73 -4.99 -7.09 -1.97
CA LEU A 73 -4.08 -7.22 -3.12
C LEU A 73 -4.73 -6.70 -4.41
N LEU A 74 -5.88 -7.27 -4.79
CA LEU A 74 -6.57 -6.88 -6.01
C LEU A 74 -7.07 -5.44 -5.95
N ALA A 75 -7.67 -5.04 -4.83
CA ALA A 75 -8.19 -3.68 -4.68
C ALA A 75 -7.09 -2.62 -4.85
N LYS A 76 -5.95 -2.80 -4.18
CA LYS A 76 -4.85 -1.83 -4.24
C LYS A 76 -4.11 -1.85 -5.57
N MET A 77 -3.96 -3.00 -6.22
CA MET A 77 -3.46 -3.04 -7.61
C MET A 77 -4.38 -2.30 -8.58
N ALA A 78 -5.70 -2.49 -8.47
CA ALA A 78 -6.66 -1.81 -9.33
C ALA A 78 -6.62 -0.29 -9.12
N VAL A 79 -6.58 0.18 -7.88
CA VAL A 79 -6.40 1.60 -7.56
C VAL A 79 -5.09 2.12 -8.13
N GLY A 80 -3.99 1.39 -7.93
CA GLY A 80 -2.67 1.78 -8.45
C GLY A 80 -2.63 1.88 -9.97
N TYR A 81 -3.37 1.02 -10.68
CA TYR A 81 -3.51 1.10 -12.12
C TYR A 81 -4.35 2.30 -12.56
N LEU A 82 -5.51 2.53 -11.91
CA LEU A 82 -6.46 3.57 -12.29
C LEU A 82 -5.90 4.98 -12.08
N PHE A 83 -5.19 5.22 -10.97
CA PHE A 83 -4.63 6.53 -10.65
C PHE A 83 -3.27 6.79 -11.29
N GLY A 84 -2.64 5.76 -11.88
CA GLY A 84 -1.38 5.91 -12.59
C GLY A 84 -1.52 5.96 -14.12
N LEU A 85 -2.75 5.85 -14.62
CA LEU A 85 -3.10 6.07 -16.03
C LEU A 85 -3.11 7.57 -16.34
#